data_AF-A0A7S7MAW3-F1
#
_entry.id   AF-A0A7S7MAW3-F1
#
_cell.length_a   1.000
_cell.length_b   1.000
_cell.length_c   1.000
_cell.angle_alpha   90.00
_cell.angle_beta   90.00
_cell.angle_gamma   90.00
#
_symmetry.space_group_name_H-M   'P 1'
#
loop_
_entity.id
_entity.type
_entity.pdbx_description
1 polymer ?
#
loop_
_entity_poly.entity_id
_entity_poly.type
_entity_poly.pdbx_seq_one_letter_code
_entity_poly.pdbx_strand_id
1 'polypeptide(L)'
;MLYVGSFSYNDETDDKDNYCLMPCVVEASTSDEALDRFAAHFQEVRRSSDLLDGAHEIFLDSLVELEGVPAEPVICQWQKIVPAMDGLCSITSALPETDLADDFASAYGWGVDDDEYEDDEGRGDALEHDDEDPEGYPEEPFLRF
;
A
#
# COMPACT_ATOMS: atom_id res chain seq x y z
N MET A 1 19.90 5.12 1.00
CA MET A 1 18.82 4.46 0.24
C MET A 1 17.51 5.09 0.70
N LEU A 2 16.47 5.07 -0.13
CA LEU A 2 15.13 5.45 0.26
C LEU A 2 14.32 4.20 0.56
N TYR A 3 13.55 4.23 1.64
CA TYR A 3 12.66 3.15 2.02
C TYR A 3 11.23 3.67 2.01
N VAL A 4 10.33 2.94 1.36
CA VAL A 4 8.88 3.18 1.38
C VAL A 4 8.24 2.04 2.17
N GLY A 5 7.81 2.34 3.40
CA GLY A 5 7.06 1.43 4.25
C GLY A 5 5.57 1.66 4.07
N SER A 6 4.85 0.61 3.69
CA SER A 6 3.40 0.60 3.58
C SER A 6 2.83 0.08 4.89
N PHE A 7 2.12 0.94 5.62
CA PHE A 7 1.55 0.58 6.91
C PHE A 7 0.03 0.60 6.87
N SER A 8 -0.57 -0.23 7.73
CA SER A 8 -2.02 -0.24 7.90
C SER A 8 -2.43 -0.37 9.36
N TYR A 9 -3.65 0.07 9.68
CA TYR A 9 -4.28 -0.19 10.97
C TYR A 9 -5.80 -0.15 10.86
N ASN A 10 -6.48 -0.81 11.80
CA ASN A 10 -7.93 -0.65 12.00
C ASN A 10 -8.15 0.51 12.97
N ASP A 11 -9.01 1.46 12.60
CA ASP A 11 -9.41 2.53 13.51
C ASP A 11 -10.44 1.99 14.50
N GLU A 12 -9.99 1.64 15.71
CA GLU A 12 -10.85 1.12 16.78
C GLU A 12 -11.79 2.18 17.39
N THR A 13 -11.63 3.45 17.00
CA THR A 13 -12.53 4.54 17.44
C THR A 13 -13.63 4.84 16.44
N ASP A 14 -13.60 4.24 15.25
CA ASP A 14 -14.61 4.41 14.22
C ASP A 14 -15.69 3.31 14.29
N ASP A 15 -16.95 3.73 14.40
CA ASP A 15 -18.13 2.84 14.42
C ASP A 15 -18.35 2.09 13.09
N LYS A 16 -17.57 2.41 12.04
CA LYS A 16 -17.68 1.83 10.70
C LYS A 16 -16.55 0.84 10.37
N ASP A 17 -15.74 0.45 11.34
CA ASP A 17 -14.57 -0.44 11.14
C ASP A 17 -13.67 0.05 10.00
N ASN A 18 -13.34 1.35 10.02
CA ASN A 18 -12.53 1.94 8.97
C ASN A 18 -11.11 1.39 9.00
N TYR A 19 -10.60 1.07 7.81
CA TYR A 19 -9.25 0.59 7.60
C TYR A 19 -8.37 1.69 7.01
N CYS A 20 -7.27 1.99 7.69
CA CYS A 20 -6.37 3.08 7.33
C CYS A 20 -5.13 2.55 6.63
N LEU A 21 -4.72 3.25 5.57
CA LEU A 21 -3.54 2.97 4.77
C LEU A 21 -2.60 4.16 4.85
N MET A 22 -1.37 3.89 5.25
CA MET A 22 -0.40 4.93 5.62
C MET A 22 0.97 4.58 5.04
N PRO A 23 1.23 4.88 3.75
CA PRO A 23 2.58 4.81 3.22
C PRO A 23 3.45 5.89 3.86
N CYS A 24 4.67 5.53 4.22
CA CYS A 24 5.67 6.42 4.81
C CYS A 24 7.02 6.23 4.10
N VAL A 25 7.76 7.33 3.88
CA VAL A 25 9.06 7.31 3.22
C VAL A 25 10.15 7.84 4.12
N VAL A 26 11.31 7.19 4.11
CA VAL A 26 12.48 7.63 4.88
C VAL A 26 13.77 7.33 4.14
N GLU A 27 14.77 8.19 4.28
CA GLU A 27 16.14 7.87 3.90
C GLU A 27 16.82 7.12 5.05
N ALA A 28 17.45 5.97 4.76
CA ALA A 28 18.24 5.21 5.72
C ALA A 28 19.37 4.43 5.02
N SER A 29 20.28 3.87 5.83
CA SER A 29 21.41 3.06 5.36
C SER A 29 21.08 1.57 5.30
N THR A 30 20.10 1.13 6.10
CA THR A 30 19.62 -0.25 6.17
C THR A 30 18.11 -0.28 6.42
N SER A 31 17.47 -1.41 6.12
CA SER A 31 16.07 -1.67 6.42
C SER A 31 15.77 -1.55 7.91
N ASP A 32 16.61 -2.11 8.78
CA ASP A 32 16.46 -1.99 10.24
C ASP A 32 16.46 -0.52 10.71
N GLU A 33 17.37 0.30 10.18
CA GLU A 33 17.42 1.73 10.51
C GLU A 33 16.16 2.45 10.01
N ALA A 34 15.63 2.07 8.84
CA ALA A 34 14.38 2.62 8.33
C ALA A 34 13.20 2.28 9.25
N LEU A 35 13.08 1.02 9.69
CA LEU A 35 12.04 0.56 10.61
C LEU A 35 12.09 1.30 11.96
N ASP A 36 13.28 1.47 12.54
CA ASP A 36 13.46 2.23 13.77
C ASP A 36 13.00 3.70 13.61
N ARG A 37 13.32 4.32 12.47
CA ARG A 37 12.92 5.70 12.15
C ARG A 37 11.41 5.81 11.94
N PHE A 38 10.77 4.86 11.25
CA PHE A 38 9.32 4.82 11.10
C PHE A 38 8.62 4.70 12.47
N ALA A 39 9.08 3.78 13.31
CA ALA A 39 8.53 3.58 14.64
C ALA A 39 8.68 4.84 15.52
N ALA A 40 9.84 5.48 15.51
CA ALA A 40 10.07 6.73 16.23
C ALA A 40 9.15 7.85 15.73
N HIS A 41 8.93 7.93 14.41
CA HIS A 41 8.04 8.92 13.80
C HIS A 41 6.58 8.70 14.22
N PHE A 42 6.07 7.46 14.19
CA PHE A 42 4.70 7.17 14.63
C PHE A 42 4.49 7.45 16.12
N GLN A 43 5.50 7.21 16.96
CA GLN A 43 5.46 7.62 18.37
C GLN A 43 5.44 9.13 18.55
N GLU A 44 6.09 9.90 17.67
CA GLU A 44 6.02 11.36 17.68
C GLU A 44 4.65 11.87 17.22
N VAL A 45 4.10 11.30 16.14
CA VAL A 45 2.77 11.63 15.64
C VAL A 45 1.71 11.37 16.72
N ARG A 46 1.72 10.18 17.36
CA ARG A 46 0.82 9.85 18.49
C ARG A 46 0.91 10.83 19.67
N ARG A 47 2.05 11.50 19.85
CA ARG A 47 2.24 12.48 20.94
C ARG A 47 1.84 13.90 20.55
N SER A 48 1.83 14.22 19.26
CA SER A 48 1.72 15.59 18.76
C SER A 48 0.45 15.86 17.96
N SER A 49 -0.26 14.81 17.52
CA SER A 49 -1.46 14.86 16.70
C SER A 49 -2.44 13.74 17.09
N ASP A 50 -3.71 13.99 16.79
CA ASP A 50 -4.82 13.02 16.79
C ASP A 50 -4.86 12.12 15.54
N LEU A 51 -3.91 12.25 14.60
CA LEU A 51 -3.92 11.50 13.34
C LEU A 51 -3.93 9.98 13.52
N LEU A 52 -3.30 9.50 14.60
CA LEU A 52 -3.19 8.07 14.93
C LEU A 52 -4.06 7.71 16.15
N ASP A 53 -5.06 8.53 16.46
CA ASP A 53 -6.11 8.13 17.41
C ASP A 53 -6.85 6.91 16.83
N GLY A 54 -7.16 5.94 17.70
CA GLY A 54 -7.75 4.66 17.28
C GLY A 54 -6.79 3.66 16.64
N ALA A 55 -5.58 4.08 16.24
CA ALA A 55 -4.54 3.17 15.80
C ALA A 55 -3.91 2.45 17.00
N HIS A 56 -4.50 1.36 17.50
CA HIS A 56 -3.92 0.59 18.61
C HIS A 56 -2.67 -0.18 18.14
N GLU A 57 -2.82 -0.95 17.06
CA GLU A 57 -1.76 -1.70 16.39
C GLU A 57 -1.57 -1.19 14.96
N ILE A 58 -0.31 -0.92 14.59
CA ILE A 58 0.07 -0.52 13.23
C ILE A 58 0.87 -1.68 12.64
N PHE A 59 0.41 -2.20 11.50
CA PHE A 59 1.01 -3.29 10.76
C PHE A 59 1.89 -2.74 9.65
N LEU A 60 3.02 -3.41 9.40
CA LEU A 60 3.83 -3.19 8.20
C LEU A 60 3.38 -4.20 7.15
N ASP A 61 2.76 -3.72 6.08
CA ASP A 61 2.27 -4.55 4.99
C ASP A 61 3.40 -4.88 4.00
N SER A 62 4.23 -3.88 3.67
CA SER A 62 5.37 -4.05 2.77
C SER A 62 6.44 -2.99 3.00
N LEU A 63 7.68 -3.33 2.62
CA LEU A 63 8.80 -2.41 2.62
C LEU A 63 9.48 -2.46 1.26
N VAL A 64 9.64 -1.32 0.60
CA VAL A 64 10.37 -1.18 -0.67
C VAL A 64 11.64 -0.37 -0.43
N GLU A 65 12.78 -0.90 -0.85
CA GLU A 65 14.07 -0.21 -0.88
C GLU A 65 14.32 0.33 -2.28
N LEU A 66 14.76 1.58 -2.37
CA LEU A 66 15.23 2.25 -3.58
C LEU A 66 16.67 2.69 -3.35
N GLU A 67 17.57 2.37 -4.28
CA GLU A 67 18.99 2.75 -4.16
C GLU A 67 19.18 4.27 -4.06
N GLY A 68 18.28 5.05 -4.67
CA GLY A 68 18.26 6.51 -4.60
C GLY A 68 16.93 7.10 -5.07
N VAL A 69 16.94 8.40 -5.39
CA VAL A 69 15.77 9.06 -6.00
C VAL A 69 15.62 8.55 -7.44
N PRO A 70 14.49 7.91 -7.80
CA PRO A 70 14.32 7.34 -9.12
C PRO A 70 14.21 8.43 -10.20
N ALA A 71 14.87 8.22 -11.33
CA ALA A 71 14.75 9.09 -12.50
C ALA A 71 13.49 8.81 -13.33
N GLU A 72 12.99 7.57 -13.27
CA GLU A 72 11.74 7.12 -13.89
C GLU A 72 10.70 6.81 -12.80
N PRO A 73 9.40 7.00 -13.05
CA PRO A 73 8.39 6.71 -12.02
C PRO A 73 8.40 5.24 -11.60
N VAL A 74 8.34 4.99 -10.29
CA VAL A 74 8.23 3.65 -9.71
C VAL A 74 6.92 3.54 -8.94
N ILE A 75 6.16 2.48 -9.20
CA ILE A 75 4.99 2.14 -8.39
C ILE A 75 5.51 1.33 -7.20
N CYS A 76 5.43 1.87 -5.98
CA CYS A 76 5.88 1.17 -4.77
C CYS A 76 4.79 0.29 -4.15
N GLN A 77 3.52 0.63 -4.38
CA GLN A 77 2.37 -0.11 -3.89
C GLN A 77 1.23 0.03 -4.89
N TRP A 78 0.63 -1.09 -5.26
CA TRP A 78 -0.63 -1.12 -5.98
C TRP A 78 -1.71 -1.69 -5.06
N GLN A 79 -2.85 -1.00 -4.99
CA GLN A 79 -3.95 -1.43 -4.15
C GLN A 79 -5.29 -1.21 -4.84
N LYS A 80 -6.13 -2.23 -4.82
CA LYS A 80 -7.50 -2.19 -5.31
C LYS A 80 -8.46 -2.44 -4.15
N ILE A 81 -9.29 -1.44 -3.85
CA ILE A 81 -10.36 -1.52 -2.86
C ILE A 81 -11.66 -1.88 -3.58
N VAL A 82 -12.26 -3.00 -3.19
CA VAL A 82 -13.53 -3.49 -3.73
C VAL A 82 -14.59 -3.40 -2.63
N PRO A 83 -15.68 -2.64 -2.84
CA PRO A 83 -16.82 -2.66 -1.93
C PRO A 83 -17.45 -4.06 -1.93
N ALA A 84 -17.57 -4.68 -0.76
CA ALA A 84 -18.28 -5.94 -0.57
C ALA A 84 -19.57 -5.71 0.23
N MET A 85 -20.51 -6.66 0.16
CA MET A 85 -21.81 -6.58 0.84
C MET A 85 -21.70 -6.38 2.36
N ASP A 86 -20.63 -6.89 2.98
CA ASP A 86 -20.39 -6.85 4.43
C ASP A 86 -19.08 -6.10 4.81
N GLY A 87 -18.54 -5.24 3.95
CA GLY A 87 -17.34 -4.45 4.28
C GLY A 87 -16.45 -4.05 3.09
N LEU A 88 -15.25 -3.57 3.37
CA LEU A 88 -14.23 -3.29 2.35
C LEU A 88 -13.33 -4.51 2.16
N CYS A 89 -13.15 -4.95 0.91
CA CYS A 89 -12.14 -5.94 0.54
C CYS A 89 -10.99 -5.22 -0.14
N SER A 90 -9.75 -5.44 0.31
CA SER A 90 -8.57 -4.85 -0.30
C SER A 90 -7.64 -5.94 -0.83
N ILE A 91 -7.16 -5.76 -2.06
CA ILE A 91 -6.05 -6.53 -2.62
C ILE A 91 -4.88 -5.58 -2.75
N THR A 92 -3.76 -5.92 -2.10
CA THR A 92 -2.54 -5.10 -2.05
C THR A 92 -1.37 -5.90 -2.61
N SER A 93 -0.52 -5.27 -3.41
CA SER A 93 0.73 -5.83 -3.91
C SER A 93 1.87 -4.81 -3.75
N ALA A 94 3.00 -5.29 -3.24
CA ALA A 94 4.24 -4.53 -3.17
C ALA A 94 4.97 -4.62 -4.51
N LEU A 95 5.48 -3.48 -5.00
CA LEU A 95 6.17 -3.41 -6.28
C LEU A 95 7.51 -2.64 -6.13
N PRO A 96 8.57 -3.00 -6.88
CA PRO A 96 8.64 -4.11 -7.83
C PRO A 96 8.51 -5.49 -7.15
N GLU A 97 8.10 -6.52 -7.89
CA GLU A 97 7.89 -7.86 -7.32
C GLU A 97 9.19 -8.39 -6.69
N THR A 98 9.07 -9.19 -5.63
CA THR A 98 10.21 -9.71 -4.85
C THR A 98 11.20 -10.53 -5.69
N ASP A 99 10.73 -11.11 -6.80
CA ASP A 99 11.47 -12.11 -7.59
C ASP A 99 12.01 -11.53 -8.91
N LEU A 100 11.71 -10.26 -9.20
CA LEU A 100 12.25 -9.59 -10.37
C LEU A 100 13.61 -8.98 -9.99
N ALA A 101 14.66 -9.43 -10.68
CA ALA A 101 15.98 -8.83 -10.59
C ALA A 101 15.94 -7.40 -11.16
N ASP A 102 15.60 -6.44 -10.30
CA ASP A 102 15.72 -5.01 -10.56
C ASP A 102 16.94 -4.49 -9.81
N ASP A 103 17.86 -3.87 -10.55
CA ASP A 103 19.11 -3.34 -10.00
C ASP A 103 18.87 -2.06 -9.16
N PHE A 104 17.69 -1.43 -9.23
CA PHE A 104 17.43 -0.13 -8.60
C PHE A 104 16.47 -0.19 -7.40
N ALA A 105 15.55 -1.15 -7.39
CA ALA A 105 14.49 -1.23 -6.40
C ALA A 105 14.22 -2.68 -5.98
N SER A 106 13.88 -2.88 -4.72
CA SER A 106 13.57 -4.22 -4.19
C SER A 106 12.42 -4.14 -3.18
N ALA A 107 11.42 -5.01 -3.31
CA ALA A 107 10.40 -5.19 -2.28
C ALA A 107 10.78 -6.33 -1.34
N TYR A 108 10.41 -6.19 -0.06
CA TYR A 108 10.54 -7.24 0.94
C TYR A 108 9.16 -7.82 1.28
N GLY A 109 9.04 -9.14 1.19
CA GLY A 109 7.90 -9.90 1.70
C GLY A 109 8.18 -10.47 3.08
N TRP A 110 7.21 -10.35 4.00
CA TRP A 110 7.31 -10.96 5.33
C TRP A 110 6.62 -12.33 5.31
N GLY A 111 7.37 -13.42 5.48
CA GLY A 111 6.82 -14.76 5.69
C GLY A 111 6.56 -15.62 4.44
N VAL A 112 7.23 -15.36 3.31
CA VAL A 112 7.16 -16.25 2.14
C VAL A 112 8.24 -17.34 2.28
N ASP A 113 7.98 -18.35 3.11
CA ASP A 113 8.63 -19.65 2.92
C ASP A 113 7.90 -20.36 1.76
N ASP A 114 8.55 -20.38 0.60
CA ASP A 114 8.52 -21.37 -0.51
C ASP A 114 7.30 -22.31 -0.70
N ASP A 115 6.06 -21.84 -0.54
CA ASP A 115 4.88 -22.58 -0.95
C ASP A 115 4.54 -22.27 -2.42
N GLU A 116 4.98 -23.16 -3.31
CA GLU A 116 4.61 -23.24 -4.73
C GLU A 116 3.08 -23.11 -4.90
N TYR A 117 2.60 -21.98 -5.40
CA TYR A 117 1.20 -21.81 -5.79
C TYR A 117 0.93 -22.59 -7.08
N GLU A 118 0.21 -23.71 -6.97
CA GLU A 118 -0.38 -24.40 -8.12
C GLU A 118 -1.45 -23.50 -8.77
N ASP A 119 -1.22 -23.25 -10.06
CA ASP A 119 -2.03 -22.49 -11.01
C ASP A 119 -3.40 -23.17 -11.23
N ASP A 120 -4.50 -22.56 -10.79
CA ASP A 120 -5.86 -22.97 -11.18
C ASP A 120 -6.48 -21.90 -12.10
N GLU A 121 -6.17 -22.05 -13.38
CA GLU A 121 -6.86 -21.36 -14.46
C GLU A 121 -8.34 -21.77 -14.49
N GLY A 122 -9.25 -20.81 -14.29
CA GLY A 122 -10.55 -20.87 -14.98
C GLY A 122 -11.77 -20.35 -14.22
N ARG A 123 -12.22 -19.15 -14.59
CA ARG A 123 -13.54 -18.91 -15.21
C ARG A 123 -13.80 -17.43 -15.37
N GLY A 124 -13.92 -17.01 -16.63
CA GLY A 124 -14.45 -15.69 -16.97
C GLY A 124 -15.93 -15.57 -16.67
N ASP A 125 -16.36 -14.34 -16.43
CA ASP A 125 -17.67 -13.90 -16.86
C ASP A 125 -17.61 -12.43 -17.28
N ALA A 126 -18.23 -12.14 -18.43
CA ALA A 126 -18.23 -10.85 -19.08
C ALA A 126 -19.33 -9.97 -18.45
N LEU A 127 -19.00 -8.75 -18.05
CA LEU A 127 -19.99 -7.77 -17.63
C LEU A 127 -20.10 -6.67 -18.68
N GLU A 128 -21.26 -6.61 -19.32
CA GLU A 128 -21.68 -5.61 -20.30
C GLU A 128 -21.72 -4.21 -19.66
N HIS A 129 -21.22 -3.23 -20.41
CA HIS A 129 -21.14 -1.81 -20.05
C HIS A 129 -22.43 -1.11 -20.52
N ASP A 130 -23.11 -0.39 -19.63
CA ASP A 130 -24.23 0.49 -19.99
C ASP A 130 -23.84 1.92 -19.59
N ASP A 131 -23.60 2.74 -20.61
CA ASP A 131 -23.14 4.13 -20.55
C ASP A 131 -24.34 5.09 -20.45
N GLU A 132 -24.55 5.72 -19.29
CA GLU A 132 -25.33 6.97 -19.20
C GLU A 132 -24.66 7.95 -18.22
N ASP A 133 -23.97 8.95 -18.78
CA ASP A 133 -23.27 10.05 -18.07
C ASP A 133 -24.12 11.34 -18.10
N PRO A 134 -24.46 11.96 -16.94
CA PRO A 134 -24.96 13.31 -16.91
C PRO A 134 -23.92 14.31 -16.37
N GLU A 135 -23.37 15.08 -17.31
CA GLU A 135 -22.95 16.48 -17.25
C GLU A 135 -22.23 17.02 -15.97
N GLY A 136 -20.93 17.31 -16.15
CA GLY A 136 -20.40 18.65 -15.87
C GLY A 136 -19.77 18.90 -14.49
N TYR A 137 -18.59 18.32 -14.23
CA TYR A 137 -17.65 18.82 -13.23
C TYR A 137 -16.34 19.28 -13.89
N PRO A 138 -15.70 20.36 -13.41
CA PRO A 138 -14.42 20.82 -13.95
C PRO A 138 -13.37 19.72 -13.81
N GLU A 139 -12.71 19.38 -14.91
CA GLU A 139 -11.79 18.24 -15.00
C GLU A 139 -10.55 18.47 -14.10
N GLU A 140 -10.47 17.73 -12.99
CA GLU A 140 -9.23 17.53 -12.24
C GLU A 140 -8.18 16.85 -13.14
N PRO A 141 -6.86 16.97 -12.84
CA PRO A 141 -5.80 16.43 -13.67
C PRO A 141 -5.72 14.90 -13.54
N PHE A 142 -6.73 14.22 -14.05
CA PHE A 142 -6.73 12.78 -14.22
C PHE A 142 -6.02 12.45 -15.53
N LEU A 143 -5.04 11.54 -15.46
CA LEU A 143 -4.53 10.86 -16.64
C LEU A 143 -5.65 9.98 -17.19
N ARG A 144 -6.25 10.40 -18.31
CA ARG A 144 -7.19 9.57 -19.09
C ARG A 144 -6.40 8.84 -20.17
N PHE A 145 -6.58 7.52 -20.25
CA PHE A 145 -5.96 6.65 -21.25
C PHE A 145 -7.01 6.19 -22.26
#